data_AF-A0A2S2Q8C1-F1
#
_entry.id   AF-A0A2S2Q8C1-F1
#
_cell.length_a   1.000
_cell.length_b   1.000
_cell.length_c   1.000
_cell.angle_alpha   90.00
_cell.angle_beta   90.00
_cell.angle_gamma   90.00
#
_symmetry.space_group_name_H-M   'P 1'
#
loop_
_entity.id
_entity.type
_entity.pdbx_description
1 polymer ?
#
loop_
_entity_poly.entity_id
_entity_poly.type
_entity_poly.pdbx_seq_one_letter_code
_entity_poly.pdbx_strand_id
1 'polypeptide(L)'
;SIDIMVHNCWTQMLLELGRRTDKAEETILNRIGDELRKLGDTESAVEIYAKMGKDMGPDMVALHVEAHNWDQAFILVEKNPIFAPLVYLPYAEWLAENDNFVEAQKAFLKGGKPERAFQVLKILTENAVDEQRFQDAGYYYWLLSRQYLNIVSNEGDKSTEIINQFYLYDKYAAIYYAYNAIHRYMEDPFMSYQPETLFNISRFLMNETKNIHLKGISKFAILYSLSKQALNMRAFKLARQILTIIQKLRIPTKYQVHFFS
;
A
#
# COMPACT_ATOMS: atom_id res chain seq x y z
N SER A 1 45.76 -12.11 14.63
CA SER A 1 45.02 -13.17 15.36
C SER A 1 43.56 -13.18 14.93
N ILE A 2 42.83 -12.07 15.10
CA ILE A 2 41.44 -11.92 14.64
C ILE A 2 41.27 -12.32 13.16
N ASP A 3 42.14 -11.84 12.26
CA ASP A 3 42.05 -12.15 10.82
C ASP A 3 42.11 -13.64 10.47
N ILE A 4 42.84 -14.43 11.27
CA ILE A 4 42.92 -15.90 11.08
C ILE A 4 41.62 -16.55 11.54
N MET A 5 41.02 -16.06 12.62
CA MET A 5 39.75 -16.59 13.15
C MET A 5 38.58 -16.26 12.21
N VAL A 6 38.59 -15.07 11.59
CA VAL A 6 37.61 -14.65 10.59
C VAL A 6 37.71 -15.49 9.33
N HIS A 7 38.91 -15.69 8.79
CA HIS A 7 39.12 -16.49 7.58
C HIS A 7 38.65 -17.95 7.75
N ASN A 8 38.69 -18.49 8.97
CA ASN A 8 38.24 -19.85 9.27
C ASN A 8 36.81 -19.92 9.83
N CYS A 9 36.06 -18.79 9.85
CA CYS A 9 34.70 -18.70 10.39
C CYS A 9 34.55 -19.20 11.85
N TRP A 10 35.55 -18.98 12.70
CA TRP A 10 35.54 -19.44 14.09
C TRP A 10 34.78 -18.48 15.01
N THR A 11 33.46 -18.41 14.87
CA THR A 11 32.61 -17.45 15.61
C THR A 11 32.69 -17.63 17.13
N GLN A 12 32.72 -18.88 17.62
CA GLN A 12 32.87 -19.18 19.05
C GLN A 12 34.22 -18.71 19.63
N MET A 13 35.31 -18.84 18.89
CA MET A 13 36.62 -18.35 19.35
C MET A 13 36.69 -16.83 19.32
N LEU A 14 36.03 -16.18 18.36
CA LEU A 14 35.89 -14.72 18.31
C LEU A 14 35.07 -14.19 19.50
N LEU A 15 33.97 -14.87 19.84
CA LEU A 15 33.15 -14.55 21.02
C LEU A 15 33.96 -14.72 22.32
N GLU A 16 34.68 -15.84 22.48
CA GLU A 16 35.53 -16.05 23.64
C GLU A 16 36.63 -14.99 23.75
N LEU A 17 37.25 -14.61 22.64
CA LEU A 17 38.23 -13.53 22.59
C LEU A 17 37.58 -12.22 23.07
N GLY A 18 36.43 -11.85 22.52
CA GLY A 18 35.69 -10.65 22.92
C GLY A 18 35.23 -10.66 24.39
N ARG A 19 34.88 -11.83 24.95
CA ARG A 19 34.58 -11.99 26.39
C ARG A 19 35.80 -11.76 27.27
N ARG A 20 37.01 -12.11 26.82
CA ARG A 20 38.28 -11.94 27.55
C ARG A 20 38.87 -10.53 27.40
N THR A 21 38.57 -9.82 26.31
CA THR A 21 39.00 -8.44 26.06
C THR A 21 38.43 -7.47 27.09
N ASP A 22 39.20 -6.50 27.57
CA ASP A 22 38.71 -5.49 28.53
C ASP A 22 37.74 -4.50 27.86
N LYS A 23 36.79 -3.96 28.64
CA LYS A 23 35.83 -2.96 28.19
C LYS A 23 36.49 -1.66 27.68
N ALA A 24 37.69 -1.36 28.17
CA ALA A 24 38.47 -0.19 27.72
C ALA A 24 39.00 -0.34 26.28
N GLU A 25 39.10 -1.56 25.75
CA GLU A 25 39.60 -1.84 24.40
C GLU A 25 38.47 -1.83 23.36
N GLU A 26 37.73 -0.71 23.29
CA GLU A 26 36.54 -0.55 22.46
C GLU A 26 36.82 -0.79 20.96
N THR A 27 38.02 -0.44 20.47
CA THR A 27 38.41 -0.65 19.07
C THR A 27 38.51 -2.14 18.70
N ILE A 28 38.99 -2.98 19.62
CA ILE A 28 39.12 -4.42 19.43
C ILE A 28 37.74 -5.09 19.53
N LEU A 29 36.92 -4.67 20.50
CA LEU A 29 35.56 -5.17 20.66
C LEU A 29 34.66 -4.80 19.47
N ASN A 30 34.75 -3.57 18.94
CA ASN A 30 34.02 -3.17 17.72
C ASN A 30 34.43 -4.05 16.54
N ARG A 31 35.74 -4.29 16.35
CA ARG A 31 36.22 -5.16 15.27
C ARG A 31 35.71 -6.59 15.42
N ILE A 32 35.68 -7.14 16.64
CA ILE A 32 35.14 -8.49 16.87
C ILE A 32 33.63 -8.53 16.58
N GLY A 33 32.87 -7.54 17.03
CA GLY A 33 31.43 -7.42 16.75
C GLY A 33 31.12 -7.31 15.26
N ASP A 34 31.86 -6.46 14.54
CA ASP A 34 31.68 -6.27 13.08
C ASP A 34 31.99 -7.55 12.29
N GLU A 35 33.03 -8.28 12.68
CA GLU A 35 33.39 -9.54 12.02
C GLU A 35 32.40 -10.67 12.35
N LEU A 36 31.89 -10.74 13.58
CA LEU A 36 30.80 -11.67 13.95
C LEU A 36 29.52 -11.36 13.16
N ARG A 37 29.17 -10.07 12.98
CA ARG A 37 28.04 -9.63 12.15
C ARG A 37 28.21 -10.07 10.69
N LYS A 38 29.39 -9.84 10.09
CA LYS A 38 29.69 -10.28 8.71
C LYS A 38 29.60 -11.80 8.53
N LEU A 39 29.93 -12.56 9.57
CA LEU A 39 29.81 -14.02 9.58
C LEU A 39 28.37 -14.52 9.82
N GLY A 40 27.42 -13.62 10.09
CA GLY A 40 26.00 -13.94 10.32
C GLY A 40 25.68 -14.41 11.74
N ASP A 41 26.65 -14.41 12.67
CA ASP A 41 26.45 -14.80 14.07
C ASP A 41 25.97 -13.59 14.89
N THR A 42 24.69 -13.29 14.71
CA THR A 42 24.03 -12.09 15.23
C THR A 42 23.89 -12.13 16.75
N GLU A 43 23.63 -13.31 17.34
CA GLU A 43 23.54 -13.49 18.80
C GLU A 43 24.88 -13.17 19.49
N SER A 44 25.98 -13.69 18.95
CA SER A 44 27.32 -13.44 19.49
C SER A 44 27.72 -11.97 19.35
N ALA A 45 27.38 -11.34 18.21
CA ALA A 45 27.65 -9.92 17.99
C ALA A 45 26.83 -9.02 18.93
N VAL A 46 25.56 -9.36 19.22
CA VAL A 46 24.73 -8.65 20.22
C VAL A 46 25.41 -8.67 21.58
N GLU A 47 25.94 -9.82 22.02
CA GLU A 47 26.63 -9.93 23.31
C GLU A 47 27.87 -9.03 23.39
N ILE A 48 28.65 -8.95 22.31
CA ILE A 48 29.84 -8.10 22.24
C ILE A 48 29.45 -6.61 22.25
N TYR A 49 28.44 -6.19 21.48
CA TYR A 49 27.94 -4.82 21.50
C TYR A 49 27.32 -4.46 22.86
N ALA A 50 26.66 -5.40 23.52
CA ALA A 50 26.13 -5.23 24.86
C ALA A 50 27.21 -5.00 25.91
N LYS A 51 28.30 -5.77 25.81
CA LYS A 51 29.47 -5.60 26.68
C LYS A 51 30.10 -4.21 26.57
N MET A 52 30.03 -3.59 25.39
CA MET A 52 30.50 -2.22 25.15
C MET A 52 29.51 -1.13 25.61
N GLY A 53 28.34 -1.49 26.14
CA GLY A 53 27.29 -0.53 26.51
C GLY A 53 26.62 0.12 25.29
N LYS A 54 26.79 -0.48 24.09
CA LYS A 54 26.16 -0.05 22.83
C LYS A 54 24.83 -0.74 22.57
N ASP A 55 24.20 -1.29 23.62
CA ASP A 55 22.90 -1.96 23.59
C ASP A 55 21.78 -1.17 22.88
N MET A 56 21.90 0.15 22.90
CA MET A 56 20.92 1.08 22.35
C MET A 56 21.49 1.93 21.20
N GLY A 57 22.64 1.52 20.64
CA GLY A 57 23.32 2.22 19.56
C GLY A 57 22.78 1.86 18.16
N PRO A 58 23.15 2.65 17.14
CA PRO A 58 22.76 2.39 15.76
C PRO A 58 23.29 1.04 15.23
N ASP A 59 24.46 0.60 15.70
CA ASP A 59 25.06 -0.68 15.30
C ASP A 59 24.21 -1.89 15.71
N MET A 60 23.58 -1.82 16.89
CA MET A 60 22.66 -2.84 17.39
C MET A 60 21.38 -2.90 16.55
N VAL A 61 20.84 -1.72 16.21
CA VAL A 61 19.65 -1.63 15.35
C VAL A 61 19.96 -2.20 13.97
N ALA A 62 21.08 -1.82 13.36
CA ALA A 62 21.51 -2.32 12.06
C ALA A 62 21.65 -3.86 12.08
N LEU A 63 22.23 -4.40 13.14
CA LEU A 63 22.37 -5.85 13.32
C LEU A 63 21.01 -6.57 13.37
N HIS A 64 20.05 -6.07 14.16
CA HIS A 64 18.72 -6.68 14.22
C HIS A 64 17.97 -6.56 12.89
N VAL A 65 18.15 -5.47 12.16
CA VAL A 65 17.55 -5.25 10.84
C VAL A 65 18.15 -6.21 9.79
N GLU A 66 19.48 -6.35 9.74
CA GLU A 66 20.19 -7.31 8.87
C GLU A 66 19.77 -8.75 9.16
N ALA A 67 19.51 -9.07 10.43
CA ALA A 67 19.02 -10.38 10.86
C ALA A 67 17.51 -10.60 10.64
N HIS A 68 16.78 -9.60 10.13
CA HIS A 68 15.31 -9.57 10.06
C HIS A 68 14.61 -9.82 11.42
N ASN A 69 15.28 -9.51 12.53
CA ASN A 69 14.74 -9.58 13.87
C ASN A 69 13.92 -8.31 14.19
N TRP A 70 12.82 -8.13 13.45
CA TRP A 70 12.01 -6.91 13.47
C TRP A 70 11.45 -6.58 14.86
N ASP A 71 11.04 -7.59 15.64
CA ASP A 71 10.48 -7.38 16.98
C ASP A 71 11.46 -6.64 17.90
N GLN A 72 12.72 -7.09 17.93
CA GLN A 72 13.77 -6.44 18.72
C GLN A 72 14.11 -5.07 18.16
N ALA A 73 14.14 -4.92 16.84
CA ALA A 73 14.37 -3.63 16.19
C ALA A 73 13.26 -2.61 16.54
N PHE A 74 11.99 -3.02 16.60
CA PHE A 74 10.88 -2.14 16.99
C PHE A 74 10.95 -1.73 18.46
N ILE A 75 11.34 -2.63 19.37
CA ILE A 75 11.57 -2.28 20.79
C ILE A 75 12.65 -1.18 20.90
N LEU A 76 13.70 -1.24 20.09
CA LEU A 76 14.76 -0.22 20.07
C LEU A 76 14.24 1.12 19.53
N VAL A 77 13.35 1.12 18.54
CA VAL A 77 12.72 2.35 18.02
C VAL A 77 11.74 2.95 19.03
N GLU A 78 10.97 2.13 19.74
CA GLU A 78 10.07 2.61 20.80
C GLU A 78 10.83 3.31 21.92
N LYS A 79 12.00 2.78 22.30
CA LYS A 79 12.90 3.41 23.27
C LYS A 79 13.56 4.67 22.71
N ASN A 80 13.95 4.65 21.44
CA ASN A 80 14.66 5.75 20.77
C ASN A 80 14.09 6.00 19.37
N PRO A 81 13.10 6.91 19.23
CA PRO A 81 12.44 7.18 17.94
C PRO A 81 13.35 7.68 16.82
N ILE A 82 14.56 8.15 17.15
CA ILE A 82 15.60 8.58 16.19
C ILE A 82 15.96 7.44 15.21
N PHE A 83 15.86 6.19 15.64
CA PHE A 83 16.16 5.03 14.80
C PHE A 83 15.00 4.59 13.89
N ALA A 84 13.85 5.27 13.91
CA ALA A 84 12.70 4.91 13.10
C ALA A 84 13.03 4.74 11.60
N PRO A 85 13.79 5.62 10.94
CA PRO A 85 14.18 5.41 9.54
C PRO A 85 15.07 4.18 9.33
N LEU A 86 15.95 3.87 10.28
CA LEU A 86 16.89 2.75 10.19
C LEU A 86 16.18 1.39 10.23
N VAL A 87 15.03 1.30 10.91
CA VAL A 87 14.24 0.06 11.02
C VAL A 87 13.10 0.02 10.01
N TYR A 88 12.28 1.08 9.95
CA TYR A 88 11.06 1.06 9.16
C TYR A 88 11.32 1.08 7.66
N LEU A 89 12.43 1.64 7.17
CA LEU A 89 12.72 1.65 5.73
C LEU A 89 13.11 0.26 5.21
N PRO A 90 14.09 -0.44 5.81
CA PRO A 90 14.39 -1.83 5.40
C PRO A 90 13.21 -2.78 5.63
N TYR A 91 12.43 -2.56 6.69
CA TYR A 91 11.20 -3.32 6.94
C TYR A 91 10.15 -3.08 5.85
N ALA A 92 9.97 -1.84 5.40
CA ALA A 92 9.04 -1.52 4.33
C ALA A 92 9.46 -2.13 2.99
N GLU A 93 10.76 -2.14 2.68
CA GLU A 93 11.31 -2.78 1.49
C GLU A 93 11.09 -4.30 1.53
N TRP A 94 11.41 -4.94 2.66
CA TRP A 94 11.14 -6.36 2.87
C TRP A 94 9.64 -6.68 2.73
N LEU A 95 8.74 -5.87 3.29
CA LEU A 95 7.29 -6.05 3.13
C LEU A 95 6.84 -5.92 1.67
N ALA A 96 7.40 -4.96 0.93
CA ALA A 96 7.08 -4.75 -0.47
C ALA A 96 7.56 -5.90 -1.36
N GLU A 97 8.75 -6.47 -1.09
CA GLU A 97 9.28 -7.65 -1.77
C GLU A 97 8.43 -8.91 -1.53
N ASN A 98 7.70 -8.96 -0.41
CA ASN A 98 6.79 -10.04 -0.05
C ASN A 98 5.30 -9.73 -0.37
N ASP A 99 5.04 -8.79 -1.30
CA ASP A 99 3.70 -8.36 -1.73
C ASP A 99 2.77 -7.82 -0.62
N ASN A 100 3.29 -7.52 0.57
CA ASN A 100 2.56 -6.93 1.69
C ASN A 100 2.49 -5.40 1.58
N PHE A 101 1.96 -4.92 0.45
CA PHE A 101 1.98 -3.50 0.08
C PHE A 101 1.27 -2.55 1.07
N VAL A 102 0.19 -3.00 1.73
CA VAL A 102 -0.54 -2.15 2.71
C VAL A 102 0.31 -1.85 3.93
N GLU A 103 0.99 -2.86 4.47
CA GLU A 103 1.89 -2.66 5.62
C GLU A 103 3.19 -1.96 5.19
N ALA A 104 3.70 -2.24 3.98
CA ALA A 104 4.85 -1.55 3.41
C ALA A 104 4.59 -0.04 3.32
N GLN A 105 3.40 0.37 2.86
CA GLN A 105 3.00 1.78 2.80
C GLN A 105 3.06 2.45 4.17
N LYS A 106 2.49 1.82 5.21
CA LYS A 106 2.51 2.35 6.59
C LYS A 106 3.94 2.44 7.12
N ALA A 107 4.77 1.44 6.84
CA ALA A 107 6.17 1.42 7.25
C ALA A 107 6.98 2.54 6.56
N PHE A 108 6.80 2.78 5.26
CA PHE A 108 7.45 3.90 4.56
C PHE A 108 7.07 5.28 5.15
N LEU A 109 5.81 5.46 5.56
CA LEU A 109 5.38 6.68 6.25
C LEU A 109 6.07 6.84 7.62
N LYS A 110 6.14 5.76 8.41
CA LYS A 110 6.84 5.76 9.70
C LYS A 110 8.35 5.97 9.57
N GLY A 111 8.94 5.49 8.47
CA GLY A 111 10.37 5.68 8.15
C GLY A 111 10.70 7.04 7.53
N GLY A 112 9.72 7.93 7.35
CA GLY A 112 9.94 9.28 6.82
C GLY A 112 10.20 9.33 5.31
N LYS A 113 9.70 8.37 4.53
CA LYS A 113 9.79 8.33 3.06
C LYS A 113 8.38 8.35 2.43
N PRO A 114 7.65 9.47 2.52
CA PRO A 114 6.28 9.57 1.99
C PRO A 114 6.21 9.37 0.46
N GLU A 115 7.27 9.68 -0.28
CA GLU A 115 7.33 9.50 -1.74
C GLU A 115 7.31 8.02 -2.13
N ARG A 116 8.00 7.17 -1.37
CA ARG A 116 7.97 5.70 -1.55
C ARG A 116 6.61 5.13 -1.16
N ALA A 117 6.05 5.59 -0.03
CA ALA A 117 4.69 5.21 0.37
C ALA A 117 3.66 5.56 -0.71
N PHE A 118 3.82 6.69 -1.39
CA PHE A 118 2.97 7.12 -2.49
C PHE A 118 3.08 6.21 -3.73
N GLN A 119 4.30 5.77 -4.08
CA GLN A 119 4.50 4.79 -5.16
C GLN A 119 3.79 3.47 -4.86
N VAL A 120 3.94 2.95 -3.65
CA VAL A 120 3.26 1.71 -3.21
C VAL A 120 1.75 1.87 -3.26
N LEU A 121 1.22 3.02 -2.84
CA LEU A 121 -0.21 3.31 -2.90
C LEU A 121 -0.74 3.32 -4.35
N LYS A 122 0.04 3.80 -5.32
CA LYS A 122 -0.35 3.72 -6.74
C LYS A 122 -0.48 2.27 -7.21
N ILE A 123 0.49 1.42 -6.86
CA ILE A 123 0.45 -0.02 -7.18
C ILE A 123 -0.80 -0.68 -6.55
N LEU A 124 -1.06 -0.42 -5.26
CA LEU A 124 -2.28 -0.90 -4.58
C LEU A 124 -3.56 -0.45 -5.30
N THR A 125 -3.58 0.79 -5.79
CA THR A 125 -4.73 1.34 -6.52
C THR A 125 -4.94 0.60 -7.84
N GLU A 126 -3.89 0.38 -8.61
CA GLU A 126 -3.96 -0.35 -9.89
C GLU A 126 -4.39 -1.80 -9.70
N ASN A 127 -3.80 -2.48 -8.71
CA ASN A 127 -4.15 -3.86 -8.36
C ASN A 127 -5.63 -3.97 -7.93
N ALA A 128 -6.11 -3.05 -7.09
CA ALA A 128 -7.51 -3.04 -6.67
C ALA A 128 -8.49 -2.86 -7.84
N VAL A 129 -8.13 -2.08 -8.85
CA VAL A 129 -8.93 -1.93 -10.08
C VAL A 129 -8.93 -3.23 -10.89
N ASP A 130 -7.78 -3.91 -10.99
CA ASP A 130 -7.61 -5.13 -11.78
C ASP A 130 -8.31 -6.33 -11.14
N GLU A 131 -8.27 -6.42 -9.82
CA GLU A 131 -8.97 -7.41 -8.99
C GLU A 131 -10.46 -7.07 -8.82
N GLN A 132 -10.96 -5.99 -9.43
CA GLN A 132 -12.36 -5.53 -9.32
C GLN A 132 -12.81 -5.18 -7.88
N ARG A 133 -11.86 -4.92 -6.99
CA ARG A 133 -12.07 -4.41 -5.63
C ARG A 133 -12.33 -2.91 -5.65
N PHE A 134 -13.44 -2.51 -6.26
CA PHE A 134 -13.74 -1.10 -6.54
C PHE A 134 -13.92 -0.23 -5.29
N GLN A 135 -14.34 -0.81 -4.17
CA GLN A 135 -14.38 -0.10 -2.88
C GLN A 135 -12.98 0.33 -2.44
N ASP A 136 -12.01 -0.59 -2.54
CA ASP A 136 -10.62 -0.33 -2.15
C ASP A 136 -9.96 0.62 -3.15
N ALA A 137 -10.20 0.44 -4.46
CA ALA A 137 -9.75 1.38 -5.48
C ALA A 137 -10.26 2.81 -5.18
N GLY A 138 -11.55 2.94 -4.84
CA GLY A 138 -12.13 4.23 -4.45
C GLY A 138 -11.43 4.85 -3.23
N TYR A 139 -11.18 4.05 -2.19
CA TYR A 139 -10.46 4.47 -1.00
C TYR A 139 -9.00 4.88 -1.30
N TYR A 140 -8.28 4.11 -2.11
CA TYR A 140 -6.89 4.39 -2.44
C TYR A 140 -6.74 5.62 -3.33
N TYR A 141 -7.62 5.84 -4.31
CA TYR A 141 -7.66 7.10 -5.08
C TYR A 141 -7.93 8.32 -4.20
N TRP A 142 -8.81 8.19 -3.21
CA TRP A 142 -9.04 9.27 -2.23
C TRP A 142 -7.79 9.53 -1.39
N LEU A 143 -7.06 8.50 -0.99
CA LEU A 143 -5.80 8.67 -0.26
C LEU A 143 -4.74 9.33 -1.16
N LEU A 144 -4.65 8.96 -2.43
CA LEU A 144 -3.76 9.61 -3.41
C LEU A 144 -4.13 11.09 -3.60
N SER A 145 -5.41 11.44 -3.71
CA SER A 145 -5.84 12.84 -3.83
C SER A 145 -5.41 13.66 -2.61
N ARG A 146 -5.63 13.13 -1.40
CA ARG A 146 -5.18 13.78 -0.16
C ARG A 146 -3.68 14.05 -0.10
N GLN A 147 -2.85 13.17 -0.66
CA GLN A 147 -1.40 13.41 -0.72
C GLN A 147 -1.06 14.62 -1.59
N TYR A 148 -1.72 14.80 -2.74
CA TYR A 148 -1.54 16.01 -3.55
C TYR A 148 -1.95 17.29 -2.80
N LEU A 149 -3.02 17.24 -1.99
CA LEU A 149 -3.42 18.38 -1.15
C LEU A 149 -2.36 18.73 -0.09
N ASN A 150 -1.74 17.72 0.51
CA ASN A 150 -0.66 17.91 1.47
C ASN A 150 0.58 18.56 0.82
N ILE A 151 0.93 18.16 -0.39
CA ILE A 151 2.04 18.76 -1.16
C ILE A 151 1.78 20.25 -1.41
N VAL A 152 0.59 20.60 -1.91
CA VAL A 152 0.18 22.02 -2.12
C VAL A 152 0.29 22.83 -0.83
N SER A 153 -0.10 22.24 0.30
CA SER A 153 -0.12 22.93 1.60
C SER A 153 1.29 23.16 2.17
N ASN A 154 2.20 22.22 1.97
CA ASN A 154 3.54 22.23 2.58
C ASN A 154 4.58 22.98 1.74
N GLU A 155 4.55 22.83 0.42
CA GLU A 155 5.59 23.38 -0.45
C GLU A 155 5.24 24.79 -0.96
N GLY A 156 4.01 25.27 -0.71
CA GLY A 156 3.51 26.55 -1.22
C GLY A 156 3.41 26.59 -2.75
N ASP A 157 3.76 25.49 -3.42
CA ASP A 157 3.87 25.38 -4.86
C ASP A 157 2.50 25.12 -5.45
N LYS A 158 1.82 26.20 -5.83
CA LYS A 158 0.51 26.17 -6.49
C LYS A 158 0.65 25.82 -7.95
N SER A 159 1.36 24.74 -8.27
CA SER A 159 1.40 24.26 -9.64
C SER A 159 0.00 23.80 -10.04
N THR A 160 -0.52 24.37 -11.12
CA THR A 160 -1.83 24.01 -11.67
C THR A 160 -1.94 22.50 -11.92
N GLU A 161 -0.83 21.85 -12.23
CA GLU A 161 -0.76 20.40 -12.45
C GLU A 161 -1.08 19.59 -11.18
N ILE A 162 -0.48 19.91 -10.04
CA ILE A 162 -0.75 19.21 -8.77
C ILE A 162 -2.22 19.35 -8.36
N ILE A 163 -2.78 20.55 -8.56
CA ILE A 163 -4.20 20.82 -8.28
C ILE A 163 -5.10 20.02 -9.23
N ASN A 164 -4.75 19.94 -10.52
CA ASN A 164 -5.48 19.14 -11.49
C ASN A 164 -5.43 17.64 -11.14
N GLN A 165 -4.28 17.13 -10.71
CA GLN A 165 -4.12 15.73 -10.27
C GLN A 165 -4.98 15.44 -9.03
N PHE A 166 -5.05 16.38 -8.07
CA PHE A 166 -5.96 16.27 -6.93
C PHE A 166 -7.41 16.07 -7.37
N TYR A 167 -7.94 16.99 -8.21
CA TYR A 167 -9.32 16.90 -8.68
C TYR A 167 -9.58 15.65 -9.52
N LEU A 168 -8.60 15.21 -10.30
CA LEU A 168 -8.70 14.00 -11.11
C LEU A 168 -8.85 12.76 -10.22
N TYR A 169 -7.98 12.60 -9.22
CA TYR A 169 -8.03 11.43 -8.32
C TYR A 169 -9.20 11.48 -7.35
N ASP A 170 -9.61 12.66 -6.89
CA ASP A 170 -10.83 12.82 -6.10
C ASP A 170 -12.07 12.38 -6.90
N LYS A 171 -12.12 12.76 -8.18
CA LYS A 171 -13.15 12.29 -9.10
C LYS A 171 -13.10 10.78 -9.29
N TYR A 172 -11.92 10.19 -9.49
CA TYR A 172 -11.77 8.74 -9.65
C TYR A 172 -12.22 7.98 -8.41
N ALA A 173 -11.88 8.48 -7.22
CA ALA A 173 -12.32 7.93 -5.95
C ALA A 173 -13.84 7.84 -5.86
N ALA A 174 -14.53 8.95 -6.17
CA ALA A 174 -15.99 9.00 -6.16
C ALA A 174 -16.62 8.03 -7.17
N ILE A 175 -16.07 7.94 -8.38
CA ILE A 175 -16.59 7.03 -9.42
C ILE A 175 -16.38 5.56 -9.01
N TYR A 176 -15.19 5.15 -8.57
CA TYR A 176 -14.95 3.75 -8.17
C TYR A 176 -15.78 3.35 -6.95
N TYR A 177 -15.87 4.22 -5.95
CA TYR A 177 -16.69 3.99 -4.77
C TYR A 177 -18.18 3.80 -5.13
N ALA A 178 -18.73 4.68 -5.97
CA ALA A 178 -20.10 4.56 -6.43
C ALA A 178 -20.30 3.33 -7.33
N TYR A 179 -19.34 3.00 -8.20
CA TYR A 179 -19.42 1.87 -9.11
C TYR A 179 -19.39 0.52 -8.38
N ASN A 180 -18.76 0.43 -7.21
CA ASN A 180 -18.81 -0.78 -6.36
C ASN A 180 -20.25 -1.25 -6.11
N ALA A 181 -21.18 -0.34 -5.81
CA ALA A 181 -22.59 -0.71 -5.59
C ALA A 181 -23.25 -1.28 -6.86
N ILE A 182 -22.94 -0.73 -8.04
CA ILE A 182 -23.43 -1.24 -9.33
C ILE A 182 -22.82 -2.61 -9.63
N HIS A 183 -21.51 -2.76 -9.41
CA HIS A 183 -20.82 -4.01 -9.64
C HIS A 183 -21.41 -5.13 -8.79
N ARG A 184 -21.57 -4.90 -7.47
CA ARG A 184 -22.18 -5.86 -6.55
C ARG A 184 -23.62 -6.20 -6.94
N TYR A 185 -24.42 -5.22 -7.35
CA TYR A 185 -25.78 -5.46 -7.84
C TYR A 185 -25.83 -6.35 -9.10
N MET A 186 -24.83 -6.21 -9.98
CA MET A 186 -24.74 -7.03 -11.20
C MET A 186 -24.29 -8.46 -10.92
N GLU A 187 -23.54 -8.69 -9.84
CA GLU A 187 -23.11 -10.03 -9.42
C GLU A 187 -24.19 -10.74 -8.60
N ASP A 188 -24.85 -10.01 -7.71
CA ASP A 188 -25.93 -10.52 -6.87
C ASP A 188 -27.15 -9.57 -6.89
N PRO A 189 -28.17 -9.88 -7.72
CA PRO A 189 -29.38 -9.08 -7.82
C PRO A 189 -30.25 -9.08 -6.56
N PHE A 190 -29.99 -9.95 -5.58
CA PHE A 190 -30.73 -10.03 -4.31
C PHE A 190 -30.15 -9.12 -3.23
N MET A 191 -29.03 -8.44 -3.51
CA MET A 191 -28.46 -7.41 -2.64
C MET A 191 -29.49 -6.35 -2.26
N SER A 192 -29.55 -6.03 -0.97
CA SER A 192 -30.54 -5.15 -0.32
C SER A 192 -30.41 -3.65 -0.62
N TYR A 193 -30.00 -3.26 -1.83
CA TYR A 193 -30.01 -1.85 -2.20
C TYR A 193 -31.43 -1.38 -2.54
N GLN A 194 -31.82 -0.22 -2.00
CA GLN A 194 -33.08 0.40 -2.38
C GLN A 194 -33.03 0.79 -3.88
N PRO A 195 -34.10 0.56 -4.66
CA PRO A 195 -34.17 0.91 -6.07
C PRO A 195 -33.75 2.36 -6.38
N GLU A 196 -34.17 3.30 -5.53
CA GLU A 196 -33.88 4.73 -5.63
C GLU A 196 -32.38 5.02 -5.47
N THR A 197 -31.71 4.30 -4.56
CA THR A 197 -30.27 4.42 -4.34
C THR A 197 -29.51 3.97 -5.59
N LEU A 198 -29.82 2.80 -6.12
CA LEU A 198 -29.19 2.29 -7.36
C LEU A 198 -29.47 3.20 -8.55
N PHE A 199 -30.68 3.75 -8.64
CA PHE A 199 -31.02 4.71 -9.68
C PHE A 199 -30.16 5.98 -9.60
N ASN A 200 -30.04 6.57 -8.41
CA ASN A 200 -29.27 7.80 -8.20
C ASN A 200 -27.77 7.56 -8.44
N ILE A 201 -27.23 6.45 -7.93
CA ILE A 201 -25.84 6.04 -8.18
C ILE A 201 -25.61 5.87 -9.69
N SER A 202 -26.51 5.18 -10.39
CA SER A 202 -26.37 4.96 -11.83
C SER A 202 -26.43 6.27 -12.62
N ARG A 203 -27.29 7.23 -12.23
CA ARG A 203 -27.34 8.57 -12.86
C ARG A 203 -26.05 9.35 -12.65
N PHE A 204 -25.54 9.35 -11.42
CA PHE A 204 -24.27 9.98 -11.08
C PHE A 204 -23.15 9.40 -11.96
N LEU A 205 -23.00 8.07 -11.97
CA LEU A 205 -21.98 7.39 -12.76
C LEU A 205 -22.14 7.63 -14.27
N MET A 206 -23.36 7.62 -14.79
CA MET A 206 -23.62 7.92 -16.20
C MET A 206 -23.14 9.33 -16.59
N ASN A 207 -23.33 10.31 -15.71
CA ASN A 207 -22.85 11.67 -15.92
C ASN A 207 -21.32 11.76 -15.84
N GLU A 208 -20.74 11.20 -14.76
CA GLU A 208 -19.30 11.31 -14.51
C GLU A 208 -18.44 10.53 -15.50
N THR A 209 -18.96 9.43 -16.05
CA THR A 209 -18.27 8.58 -17.04
C THR A 209 -18.60 8.94 -18.49
N LYS A 210 -19.32 10.03 -18.75
CA LYS A 210 -19.70 10.44 -20.12
C LYS A 210 -18.48 10.63 -21.01
N ASN A 211 -17.50 11.39 -20.52
CA ASN A 211 -16.27 11.75 -21.25
C ASN A 211 -15.01 11.07 -20.70
N ILE A 212 -15.15 10.16 -19.74
CA ILE A 212 -14.03 9.51 -19.06
C ILE A 212 -14.18 8.00 -19.21
N HIS A 213 -13.06 7.35 -19.53
CA HIS A 213 -12.94 5.90 -19.60
C HIS A 213 -11.99 5.43 -18.51
N LEU A 214 -12.55 4.77 -17.49
CA LEU A 214 -11.78 4.17 -16.40
C LEU A 214 -11.72 2.66 -16.59
N LYS A 215 -10.58 2.06 -16.24
CA LYS A 215 -10.37 0.61 -16.26
C LYS A 215 -11.34 -0.07 -15.27
N GLY A 216 -11.84 -1.25 -15.62
CA GLY A 216 -12.80 -2.00 -14.79
C GLY A 216 -14.25 -1.46 -14.77
N ILE A 217 -14.49 -0.19 -15.15
CA ILE A 217 -15.82 0.42 -15.11
C ILE A 217 -16.62 0.12 -16.38
N SER A 218 -17.71 -0.63 -16.23
CA SER A 218 -18.58 -1.01 -17.33
C SER A 218 -19.72 0.01 -17.52
N LYS A 219 -19.64 0.80 -18.61
CA LYS A 219 -20.74 1.69 -19.05
C LYS A 219 -22.05 0.91 -19.26
N PHE A 220 -21.94 -0.33 -19.73
CA PHE A 220 -23.09 -1.22 -19.89
C PHE A 220 -23.76 -1.52 -18.54
N ALA A 221 -23.00 -1.93 -17.51
CA ALA A 221 -23.53 -2.22 -16.18
C ALA A 221 -24.25 -1.03 -15.55
N ILE A 222 -23.68 0.18 -15.72
CA ILE A 222 -24.27 1.43 -15.24
C ILE A 222 -25.62 1.69 -15.93
N LEU A 223 -25.65 1.66 -17.26
CA LEU A 223 -26.88 1.92 -18.02
C LEU A 223 -27.94 0.84 -17.81
N TYR A 224 -27.53 -0.42 -17.74
CA TYR A 224 -28.45 -1.53 -17.47
C TYR A 224 -29.12 -1.36 -16.11
N SER A 225 -28.33 -1.14 -15.07
CA SER A 225 -28.84 -0.88 -13.71
C SER A 225 -29.78 0.32 -13.70
N LEU A 226 -29.41 1.41 -14.36
CA LEU A 226 -30.28 2.59 -14.50
C LEU A 226 -31.61 2.26 -15.18
N SER A 227 -31.58 1.51 -16.29
CA SER A 227 -32.78 1.14 -17.04
C SER A 227 -33.71 0.24 -16.22
N LYS A 228 -33.15 -0.71 -15.48
CA LYS A 228 -33.91 -1.65 -14.65
C LYS A 228 -34.58 -0.94 -13.48
N GLN A 229 -33.87 -0.03 -12.79
CA GLN A 229 -34.48 0.76 -11.73
C GLN A 229 -35.49 1.79 -12.27
N ALA A 230 -35.24 2.37 -13.45
CA ALA A 230 -36.22 3.24 -14.10
C ALA A 230 -37.53 2.49 -14.42
N LEU A 231 -37.46 1.22 -14.85
CA LEU A 231 -38.64 0.39 -15.04
C LEU A 231 -39.37 0.10 -13.72
N ASN A 232 -38.65 -0.26 -12.67
CA ASN A 232 -39.23 -0.49 -11.33
C ASN A 232 -40.02 0.72 -10.81
N MET A 233 -39.49 1.93 -11.05
CA MET A 233 -40.15 3.19 -10.66
C MET A 233 -41.15 3.71 -11.71
N ARG A 234 -41.48 2.93 -12.74
CA ARG A 234 -42.42 3.28 -13.83
C ARG A 234 -42.01 4.52 -14.67
N ALA A 235 -40.72 4.86 -14.71
CA ALA A 235 -40.15 5.91 -15.54
C ALA A 235 -39.88 5.40 -16.97
N PHE A 236 -40.92 4.94 -17.67
CA PHE A 236 -40.80 4.21 -18.95
C PHE A 236 -40.12 4.97 -20.08
N LYS A 237 -40.31 6.30 -20.15
CA LYS A 237 -39.66 7.15 -21.18
C LYS A 237 -38.14 7.13 -21.04
N LEU A 238 -37.65 7.29 -19.81
CA LEU A 238 -36.22 7.24 -19.50
C LEU A 238 -35.65 5.84 -19.76
N ALA A 239 -36.35 4.80 -19.30
CA ALA A 239 -35.93 3.41 -19.54
C ALA A 239 -35.77 3.12 -21.04
N ARG A 240 -36.72 3.54 -21.88
CA ARG A 240 -36.65 3.36 -23.33
C ARG A 240 -35.46 4.11 -23.94
N GLN A 241 -35.23 5.37 -23.55
CA GLN A 241 -34.08 6.14 -24.03
C GLN A 241 -32.75 5.46 -23.70
N ILE A 242 -32.61 4.95 -22.47
CA ILE A 242 -31.39 4.26 -22.03
C ILE A 242 -31.21 2.95 -22.80
N LEU A 243 -32.27 2.15 -22.99
CA LEU A 243 -32.21 0.91 -23.75
C LEU A 243 -31.76 1.15 -25.20
N THR A 244 -32.20 2.24 -25.84
CA THR A 244 -31.72 2.63 -27.17
C THR A 244 -30.21 2.94 -27.18
N ILE A 245 -29.67 3.49 -26.09
CA ILE A 245 -28.22 3.70 -25.94
C ILE A 245 -27.50 2.37 -25.76
N ILE A 246 -28.04 1.48 -24.92
CA ILE A 246 -27.47 0.15 -24.65
C ILE A 246 -27.35 -0.67 -25.93
N GLN A 247 -28.34 -0.62 -26.82
CA GLN A 247 -28.31 -1.33 -28.12
C GLN A 247 -27.13 -0.91 -29.01
N LYS A 248 -26.57 0.29 -28.82
CA LYS A 248 -25.41 0.78 -29.57
C LYS A 248 -24.08 0.35 -28.93
N LEU A 249 -24.11 -0.23 -27.73
CA LEU A 249 -22.92 -0.68 -27.01
C LEU A 249 -22.68 -2.17 -27.25
N ARG A 250 -21.40 -2.55 -27.29
CA ARG A 250 -21.02 -3.97 -27.28
C ARG A 250 -21.31 -4.55 -25.90
N ILE A 251 -22.22 -5.51 -25.83
CA ILE A 251 -22.54 -6.23 -24.59
C ILE A 251 -21.31 -7.04 -24.17
N PRO A 252 -20.76 -6.83 -22.96
CA PRO A 252 -19.64 -7.63 -22.46
C PRO A 252 -20.02 -9.12 -22.43
N THR A 253 -19.09 -10.00 -22.83
CA THR A 253 -19.29 -11.46 -22.90
C THR A 253 -19.86 -12.03 -21.59
N LYS A 254 -19.37 -11.55 -20.44
CA LYS A 254 -19.87 -11.92 -19.11
C LYS A 254 -21.37 -11.70 -18.91
N TYR A 255 -21.98 -10.75 -19.61
CA TYR A 255 -23.40 -10.45 -19.48
C TYR A 255 -24.25 -11.11 -20.58
N GLN A 256 -23.65 -11.59 -21.68
CA GLN A 256 -24.42 -12.12 -22.82
C GLN A 256 -25.30 -13.32 -22.44
N VAL A 257 -24.84 -14.19 -21.53
CA VAL A 257 -25.60 -15.37 -21.09
C VAL A 257 -26.90 -14.99 -20.38
N HIS A 258 -26.91 -13.90 -19.60
CA HIS A 258 -28.09 -13.43 -18.87
C HIS A 258 -29.14 -12.74 -19.74
N PHE A 259 -28.83 -12.41 -21.02
CA PHE A 259 -29.79 -11.78 -21.94
C PHE A 259 -30.47 -12.76 -22.90
N PHE A 260 -29.95 -13.99 -23.02
CA PHE A 260 -30.50 -15.03 -23.91
C PHE A 260 -31.17 -16.20 -23.18
N SER A 261 -31.28 -16.12 -21.85
CA SER A 261 -32.08 -17.01 -21.00
C SER A 261 -33.31 -16.28 -20.48
#